data_AF-A0A527A0D0-F1
#
_entry.id   AF-A0A527A0D0-F1
#
_cell.length_a   1.000
_cell.length_b   1.000
_cell.length_c   1.000
_cell.angle_alpha   90.00
_cell.angle_beta   90.00
_cell.angle_gamma   90.00
#
_symmetry.space_group_name_H-M   'P 1'
#
loop_
_entity.id
_entity.type
_entity.pdbx_description
1 polymer ?
#
loop_
_entity_poly.entity_id
_entity_poly.type
_entity_poly.pdbx_seq_one_letter_code
_entity_poly.pdbx_strand_id
1 'polypeptide(L)'
;GFGAETNGGRIVARKVFLATGIVDVVPAIPRLREAIAKGSVRLCPVCDGYEVIDRQVAVIGHEALVLREALFLKQYTQHVTMLARYLPDFSASTRRVATEENIAICDAFKKFVPTDSGYQAILKDGEVRHFDVIYPAMGCQVRSDLALAMGVKCCDEGYVIVDKHQRTSVEGVYAIGDLVKALNQIAVAFGQAAIAATDVHNDLALGYE
;
A
#
# COMPACT_ATOMS: atom_id res chain seq x y z
N GLY A 1 -24.17 -12.61 -18.82
CA GLY A 1 -24.17 -12.75 -17.34
C GLY A 1 -22.87 -13.42 -16.92
N PHE A 2 -22.57 -13.41 -15.62
CA PHE A 2 -21.31 -13.90 -15.05
C PHE A 2 -21.58 -15.08 -14.12
N GLY A 3 -20.60 -15.98 -14.01
CA GLY A 3 -20.60 -17.06 -13.02
C GLY A 3 -19.34 -16.98 -12.17
N ALA A 4 -19.46 -17.20 -10.86
CA ALA A 4 -18.32 -17.33 -9.97
C ALA A 4 -18.42 -18.65 -9.18
N GLU A 5 -17.29 -19.35 -9.09
CA GLU A 5 -17.14 -20.53 -8.25
C GLU A 5 -16.68 -20.10 -6.86
N THR A 6 -17.35 -20.61 -5.83
CA THR A 6 -17.05 -20.31 -4.43
C THR A 6 -17.00 -21.59 -3.62
N ASN A 7 -16.48 -21.52 -2.38
CA ASN A 7 -16.53 -22.66 -1.45
C ASN A 7 -17.98 -23.09 -1.11
N GLY A 8 -18.97 -22.22 -1.34
CA GLY A 8 -20.40 -22.50 -1.16
C GLY A 8 -21.10 -22.93 -2.45
N GLY A 9 -20.36 -23.17 -3.54
CA GLY A 9 -20.89 -23.50 -4.86
C GLY A 9 -20.94 -22.33 -5.83
N ARG A 10 -21.58 -22.55 -6.97
CA ARG A 10 -21.63 -21.61 -8.08
C ARG A 10 -22.69 -20.53 -7.85
N ILE A 11 -22.31 -19.27 -8.05
CA ILE A 11 -23.21 -18.12 -8.08
C ILE A 11 -23.25 -17.51 -9.48
N VAL A 12 -24.37 -16.90 -9.84
CA VAL A 12 -24.56 -16.19 -11.12
C VAL A 12 -25.04 -14.77 -10.88
N ALA A 13 -24.55 -13.84 -11.69
CA ALA A 13 -24.89 -12.42 -11.58
C ALA A 13 -25.01 -11.74 -12.95
N ARG A 14 -25.79 -10.66 -13.02
CA ARG A 14 -25.85 -9.81 -14.23
C ARG A 14 -24.67 -8.85 -14.33
N LYS A 15 -24.13 -8.42 -13.19
CA LYS A 15 -23.04 -7.43 -13.05
C LYS A 15 -22.06 -7.89 -11.98
N VAL A 16 -20.79 -7.50 -12.09
CA VAL A 16 -19.72 -7.88 -11.16
C VAL A 16 -18.93 -6.65 -10.72
N PHE A 17 -18.63 -6.56 -9.43
CA PHE A 17 -17.73 -5.57 -8.85
C PHE A 17 -16.45 -6.28 -8.43
N LEU A 18 -15.32 -5.84 -8.98
CA LEU A 18 -14.00 -6.27 -8.55
C LEU A 18 -13.47 -5.27 -7.51
N ALA A 19 -13.43 -5.71 -6.26
CA ALA A 19 -12.98 -4.95 -5.10
C ALA A 19 -11.93 -5.74 -4.29
N THR A 20 -11.05 -6.44 -5.00
CA THR A 20 -10.07 -7.37 -4.41
C THR A 20 -8.86 -6.67 -3.77
N GLY A 21 -8.68 -5.38 -4.04
CA GLY A 21 -7.67 -4.51 -3.43
C GLY A 21 -6.23 -4.87 -3.80
N ILE A 22 -5.31 -4.54 -2.90
CA ILE A 22 -3.88 -4.81 -3.02
C ILE A 22 -3.36 -5.61 -1.81
N VAL A 23 -2.11 -6.06 -1.90
CA VAL A 23 -1.36 -6.62 -0.77
C VAL A 23 -0.04 -5.88 -0.66
N ASP A 24 0.21 -5.19 0.45
CA ASP A 24 1.49 -4.52 0.66
C ASP A 24 2.65 -5.50 0.70
N VAL A 25 3.74 -5.14 0.01
CA VAL A 25 5.00 -5.86 0.12
C VAL A 25 5.72 -5.31 1.34
N VAL A 26 6.10 -6.18 2.26
CA VAL A 26 6.70 -5.83 3.56
C VAL A 26 8.00 -6.62 3.77
N PRO A 27 9.05 -6.02 4.35
CA PRO A 27 10.29 -6.75 4.61
C PRO A 27 10.03 -7.77 5.73
N ALA A 28 11.02 -8.63 5.98
CA ALA A 28 10.96 -9.55 7.11
C ALA A 28 10.90 -8.75 8.44
N ILE A 29 9.68 -8.61 8.98
CA ILE A 29 9.41 -7.99 10.28
C ILE A 29 8.80 -9.07 11.19
N PRO A 30 9.49 -9.51 12.25
CA PRO A 30 8.94 -10.46 13.20
C PRO A 30 7.64 -9.93 13.83
N ARG A 31 6.63 -10.79 13.98
CA ARG A 31 5.32 -10.45 14.57
C ARG A 31 4.55 -9.35 13.82
N LEU A 32 4.74 -9.22 12.50
CA LEU A 32 4.15 -8.16 11.67
C LEU A 32 2.66 -7.87 11.95
N ARG A 33 1.78 -8.89 11.99
CA ARG A 33 0.33 -8.66 12.21
C ARG A 33 0.05 -7.99 13.55
N GLU A 34 0.75 -8.41 14.59
CA GLU A 34 0.62 -7.80 15.93
C GLU A 34 1.21 -6.39 15.95
N ALA A 35 2.31 -6.17 15.23
CA ALA A 35 2.95 -4.88 15.11
C ALA A 35 2.06 -3.84 14.43
N ILE A 36 1.36 -4.25 13.36
CA ILE A 36 0.34 -3.44 12.69
C ILE A 36 -0.80 -3.14 13.66
N ALA A 37 -1.32 -4.15 14.37
CA ALA A 37 -2.40 -3.96 15.33
C ALA A 37 -2.02 -3.02 16.50
N LYS A 38 -0.75 -2.99 16.90
CA LYS A 38 -0.21 -2.09 17.94
C LYS A 38 0.24 -0.73 17.41
N GLY A 39 0.29 -0.53 16.10
CA GLY A 39 0.78 0.71 15.47
C GLY A 39 2.30 0.88 15.49
N SER A 40 3.09 -0.17 15.80
CA SER A 40 4.56 -0.16 15.70
C SER A 40 5.06 -0.51 14.29
N VAL A 41 4.16 -0.99 13.42
CA VAL A 41 4.34 -0.99 11.96
C VAL A 41 3.14 -0.29 11.34
N ARG A 42 3.40 0.63 10.43
CA ARG A 42 2.40 1.45 9.75
C ARG A 42 2.67 1.43 8.25
N LEU A 43 1.60 1.45 7.44
CA LEU A 43 1.69 1.23 5.98
C LEU A 43 1.33 2.48 5.18
N CYS A 44 0.72 3.48 5.82
CA CYS A 44 0.10 4.60 5.13
C CYS A 44 0.36 5.90 5.91
N PRO A 45 1.44 6.64 5.61
CA PRO A 45 1.73 7.91 6.26
C PRO A 45 0.58 8.92 6.17
N VAL A 46 -0.21 8.88 5.11
CA VAL A 46 -1.41 9.74 4.95
C VAL A 46 -2.46 9.43 6.01
N CYS A 47 -2.57 8.16 6.40
CA CYS A 47 -3.54 7.67 7.38
C CYS A 47 -3.07 7.96 8.81
N ASP A 48 -1.76 7.85 9.05
CA ASP A 48 -1.24 7.70 10.40
C ASP A 48 0.00 8.54 10.75
N GLY A 49 0.32 9.52 9.89
CA GLY A 49 1.39 10.48 10.14
C GLY A 49 1.18 11.26 11.45
N TYR A 50 -0.08 11.53 11.81
CA TYR A 50 -0.40 12.24 13.06
C TYR A 50 0.01 11.45 14.31
N GLU A 51 -0.16 10.14 14.33
CA GLU A 51 0.17 9.28 15.48
C GLU A 51 1.68 9.14 15.72
N VAL A 52 2.52 9.57 14.76
CA VAL A 52 3.98 9.42 14.84
C VAL A 52 4.72 10.72 15.18
N ILE A 53 4.00 11.77 15.56
CA ILE A 53 4.59 12.99 16.12
C ILE A 53 5.51 12.62 17.29
N ASP A 54 6.72 13.19 17.28
CA ASP A 54 7.80 12.96 18.25
C ASP A 54 8.30 11.50 18.39
N ARG A 55 7.84 10.58 17.52
CA ARG A 55 8.28 9.18 17.52
C ARG A 55 9.55 8.97 16.68
N GLN A 56 10.36 7.99 17.09
CA GLN A 56 11.49 7.47 16.30
C GLN A 56 10.97 6.57 15.17
N VAL A 57 11.10 7.04 13.93
CA VAL A 57 10.55 6.39 12.75
C VAL A 57 11.64 5.80 11.86
N ALA A 58 11.50 4.53 11.50
CA ALA A 58 12.27 3.88 10.45
C ALA A 58 11.45 3.76 9.17
N VAL A 59 12.04 4.14 8.03
CA VAL A 59 11.48 3.90 6.70
C VAL A 59 12.38 2.93 5.95
N ILE A 60 11.82 1.85 5.41
CA ILE A 60 12.60 0.76 4.80
C ILE A 60 11.95 0.26 3.52
N GLY A 61 12.72 0.15 2.44
CA GLY A 61 12.20 -0.34 1.17
C GLY A 61 13.05 0.05 -0.05
N HIS A 62 12.40 0.39 -1.16
CA HIS A 62 13.08 0.81 -2.40
C HIS A 62 13.44 2.30 -2.35
N GLU A 63 14.64 2.66 -2.80
CA GLU A 63 15.20 4.02 -2.73
C GLU A 63 14.19 5.15 -2.96
N ALA A 64 13.54 5.17 -4.13
CA ALA A 64 12.62 6.25 -4.50
C ALA A 64 11.38 6.32 -3.58
N LEU A 65 10.87 5.15 -3.14
CA LEU A 65 9.73 5.07 -2.24
C LEU A 65 10.12 5.52 -0.83
N VAL A 66 11.25 5.03 -0.33
CA VAL A 66 11.79 5.36 0.99
C VAL A 66 12.04 6.87 1.10
N LEU A 67 12.68 7.48 0.11
CA LEU A 67 12.94 8.92 0.14
C LEU A 67 11.62 9.71 0.15
N ARG A 68 10.68 9.38 -0.73
CA ARG A 68 9.37 10.05 -0.80
C ARG A 68 8.60 9.94 0.51
N GLU A 69 8.60 8.75 1.11
CA GLU A 69 7.89 8.46 2.36
C GLU A 69 8.56 9.14 3.55
N ALA A 70 9.89 9.14 3.62
CA ALA A 70 10.64 9.84 4.65
C ALA A 70 10.40 11.36 4.61
N LEU A 71 10.40 11.96 3.42
CA LEU A 71 10.09 13.40 3.24
C LEU A 71 8.67 13.75 3.68
N PHE A 72 7.70 12.88 3.41
CA PHE A 72 6.33 13.08 3.89
C PHE A 72 6.27 13.01 5.42
N LEU A 73 6.88 12.00 6.03
CA LEU A 73 6.89 11.80 7.48
C LEU A 73 7.65 12.89 8.24
N LYS A 74 8.64 13.56 7.61
CA LYS A 74 9.33 14.72 8.19
C LYS A 74 8.41 15.90 8.51
N GLN A 75 7.22 15.95 7.91
CA GLN A 75 6.19 16.96 8.24
C GLN A 75 5.52 16.68 9.60
N TYR A 76 5.66 15.47 10.14
CA TYR A 76 5.03 15.03 11.39
C TYR A 76 6.05 14.79 12.50
N THR A 77 7.25 14.29 12.19
CA THR A 77 8.31 14.05 13.18
C THR A 77 9.68 14.43 12.66
N GLN A 78 10.54 14.94 13.55
CA GLN A 78 11.93 15.23 13.21
C GLN A 78 12.81 13.98 13.18
N HIS A 79 12.32 12.87 13.75
CA HIS A 79 13.10 11.65 14.00
C HIS A 79 12.86 10.57 12.95
N VAL A 80 13.18 10.87 11.69
CA VAL A 80 13.04 9.94 10.57
C VAL A 80 14.39 9.37 10.15
N THR A 81 14.49 8.05 10.05
CA THR A 81 15.68 7.34 9.56
C THR A 81 15.33 6.43 8.39
N MET A 82 16.06 6.57 7.29
CA MET A 82 15.99 5.67 6.13
C MET A 82 16.93 4.47 6.33
N LEU A 83 16.43 3.25 6.17
CA LEU A 83 17.20 2.03 6.32
C LEU A 83 17.56 1.41 4.97
N ALA A 84 18.86 1.24 4.70
CA ALA A 84 19.37 0.56 3.51
C ALA A 84 19.52 -0.96 3.77
N ARG A 85 18.83 -1.79 2.99
CA ARG A 85 18.89 -3.26 3.02
C ARG A 85 20.12 -3.82 2.30
N TYR A 86 20.50 -3.23 1.17
CA TYR A 86 21.63 -3.67 0.35
C TYR A 86 22.74 -2.61 0.32
N LEU A 87 23.89 -2.92 -0.27
CA LEU A 87 24.91 -1.90 -0.54
C LEU A 87 25.39 -2.10 -1.99
N PRO A 88 25.44 -1.03 -2.80
CA PRO A 88 24.85 0.29 -2.55
C PRO A 88 23.31 0.25 -2.64
N ASP A 89 22.58 0.86 -1.69
CA ASP A 89 21.09 0.97 -1.75
C ASP A 89 20.59 2.38 -2.08
N PHE A 90 21.36 3.42 -1.76
CA PHE A 90 20.94 4.82 -1.97
C PHE A 90 22.00 5.59 -2.76
N SER A 91 21.55 6.23 -3.85
CA SER A 91 22.36 7.08 -4.71
C SER A 91 22.91 8.31 -3.99
N ALA A 92 23.95 8.92 -4.56
CA ALA A 92 24.50 10.17 -4.07
C ALA A 92 23.45 11.30 -4.06
N SER A 93 22.53 11.33 -5.03
CA SER A 93 21.41 12.27 -5.06
C SER A 93 20.47 12.10 -3.88
N THR A 94 20.07 10.86 -3.58
CA THR A 94 19.20 10.56 -2.42
C THR A 94 19.86 10.93 -1.10
N ARG A 95 21.16 10.63 -0.95
CA ARG A 95 21.92 11.04 0.24
C ARG A 95 22.00 12.55 0.39
N ARG A 96 22.16 13.29 -0.72
CA ARG A 96 22.19 14.75 -0.71
C ARG A 96 20.87 15.33 -0.19
N VAL A 97 19.74 14.86 -0.74
CA VAL A 97 18.41 15.28 -0.29
C VAL A 97 18.18 14.92 1.17
N ALA A 98 18.51 13.69 1.58
CA ALA A 98 18.38 13.30 2.99
C ALA A 98 19.20 14.18 3.92
N THR A 99 20.40 14.59 3.51
CA THR A 99 21.24 15.52 4.28
C THR A 99 20.61 16.91 4.36
N GLU A 100 20.14 17.46 3.23
CA GLU A 100 19.47 18.77 3.14
C GLU A 100 18.23 18.82 4.05
N GLU A 101 17.49 17.71 4.15
CA GLU A 101 16.23 17.58 4.90
C GLU A 101 16.42 17.04 6.33
N ASN A 102 17.67 16.88 6.79
CA ASN A 102 18.02 16.32 8.09
C ASN A 102 17.31 14.98 8.37
N ILE A 103 17.38 14.07 7.40
CA ILE A 103 16.91 12.68 7.49
C ILE A 103 18.14 11.79 7.67
N ALA A 104 18.14 10.99 8.74
CA ALA A 104 19.24 10.06 8.98
C ALA A 104 19.21 8.92 7.95
N ILE A 105 20.38 8.49 7.50
CA ILE A 105 20.54 7.27 6.70
C ILE A 105 21.30 6.26 7.54
N CYS A 106 20.74 5.06 7.64
CA CYS A 106 21.36 3.93 8.28
C CYS A 106 21.75 2.91 7.22
N ASP A 107 23.05 2.91 6.91
CA ASP A 107 23.64 1.94 6.02
C ASP A 107 23.74 0.57 6.69
N ALA A 108 23.54 -0.48 5.90
CA ALA A 108 23.74 -1.85 6.35
C ALA A 108 22.74 -2.35 7.41
N PHE A 109 21.45 -2.09 7.23
CA PHE A 109 20.40 -2.82 7.95
C PHE A 109 20.57 -4.34 7.76
N LYS A 110 20.44 -5.10 8.85
CA LYS A 110 20.51 -6.58 8.83
C LYS A 110 19.15 -7.20 9.14
N LYS A 111 18.54 -6.83 10.27
CA LYS A 111 17.24 -7.38 10.68
C LYS A 111 16.57 -6.52 11.75
N PHE A 112 15.27 -6.73 11.92
CA PHE A 112 14.51 -6.23 13.06
C PHE A 112 14.41 -7.26 14.19
N VAL A 113 14.38 -6.76 15.42
CA VAL A 113 14.08 -7.52 16.65
C VAL A 113 12.97 -6.79 17.39
N PRO A 114 11.84 -7.44 17.69
CA PRO A 114 10.72 -6.81 18.39
C PRO A 114 11.10 -6.49 19.85
N THR A 115 10.60 -5.36 20.35
CA THR A 115 10.69 -4.95 21.76
C THR A 115 9.29 -4.69 22.33
N ASP A 116 9.21 -4.32 23.61
CA ASP A 116 7.93 -3.97 24.23
C ASP A 116 7.31 -2.68 23.69
N SER A 117 8.15 -1.77 23.16
CA SER A 117 7.75 -0.43 22.72
C SER A 117 8.04 -0.15 21.23
N GLY A 118 8.31 -1.18 20.43
CA GLY A 118 8.63 -1.02 19.01
C GLY A 118 9.61 -2.08 18.51
N TYR A 119 10.67 -1.65 17.85
CA TYR A 119 11.67 -2.52 17.25
C TYR A 119 13.09 -1.99 17.41
N GLN A 120 14.02 -2.92 17.55
CA GLN A 120 15.44 -2.68 17.31
C GLN A 120 15.79 -3.06 15.88
N ALA A 121 16.46 -2.18 15.15
CA ALA A 121 17.19 -2.50 13.94
C ALA A 121 18.62 -2.90 14.32
N ILE A 122 19.01 -4.13 13.98
CA ILE A 122 20.39 -4.60 14.09
C ILE A 122 21.09 -4.32 12.76
N LEU A 123 22.26 -3.69 12.81
CA LEU A 123 23.07 -3.39 11.63
C LEU A 123 24.11 -4.49 11.37
N LYS A 124 24.78 -4.46 10.21
CA LYS A 124 25.76 -5.50 9.84
C LYS A 124 27.01 -5.47 10.71
N ASP A 125 27.39 -4.31 11.24
CA ASP A 125 28.52 -4.13 12.17
C ASP A 125 28.17 -4.47 13.63
N GLY A 126 26.89 -4.75 13.92
CA GLY A 126 26.39 -5.07 15.25
C GLY A 126 25.82 -3.87 16.01
N GLU A 127 25.86 -2.66 15.44
CA GLU A 127 25.19 -1.51 16.02
C GLU A 127 23.66 -1.74 16.10
N VAL A 128 23.04 -1.16 17.13
CA VAL A 128 21.61 -1.28 17.40
C VAL A 128 20.97 0.10 17.42
N ARG A 129 19.90 0.26 16.64
CA ARG A 129 19.04 1.46 16.61
C ARG A 129 17.63 1.10 17.05
N HIS A 130 17.01 1.96 17.84
CA HIS A 130 15.63 1.76 18.32
C HIS A 130 14.65 2.61 17.51
N PHE A 131 13.52 2.03 17.17
CA PHE A 131 12.42 2.69 16.46
C PHE A 131 11.10 2.35 17.12
N ASP A 132 10.27 3.37 17.32
CA ASP A 132 8.90 3.21 17.82
C ASP A 132 8.00 2.66 16.71
N VAL A 133 8.22 3.13 15.48
CA VAL A 133 7.38 2.83 14.31
C VAL A 133 8.23 2.54 13.08
N ILE A 134 7.85 1.50 12.34
CA ILE A 134 8.43 1.17 11.03
C ILE A 134 7.40 1.41 9.92
N TYR A 135 7.84 2.08 8.85
CA TYR A 135 7.12 2.25 7.59
C TYR A 135 7.78 1.43 6.47
N PRO A 136 7.14 0.34 6.01
CA PRO A 136 7.55 -0.40 4.82
C PRO A 136 7.20 0.35 3.53
N ALA A 137 8.23 0.76 2.78
CA ALA A 137 8.10 1.48 1.52
C ALA A 137 8.50 0.59 0.32
N MET A 138 7.86 -0.57 0.16
CA MET A 138 8.24 -1.55 -0.88
C MET A 138 7.20 -1.74 -2.00
N GLY A 139 6.14 -0.93 -1.98
CA GLY A 139 5.02 -1.05 -2.92
C GLY A 139 4.07 -2.18 -2.54
N CYS A 140 3.22 -2.56 -3.49
CA CYS A 140 2.17 -3.55 -3.28
C CYS A 140 2.00 -4.45 -4.51
N GLN A 141 1.38 -5.61 -4.30
CA GLN A 141 0.88 -6.48 -5.35
C GLN A 141 -0.61 -6.19 -5.55
N VAL A 142 -0.97 -5.81 -6.78
CA VAL A 142 -2.38 -5.60 -7.15
C VAL A 142 -3.06 -6.95 -7.34
N ARG A 143 -4.24 -7.16 -6.72
CA ARG A 143 -4.98 -8.42 -6.80
C ARG A 143 -5.89 -8.48 -8.03
N SER A 144 -5.32 -8.27 -9.21
CA SER A 144 -6.03 -8.21 -10.50
C SER A 144 -6.17 -9.54 -11.23
N ASP A 145 -5.78 -10.67 -10.61
CA ASP A 145 -5.83 -12.00 -11.24
C ASP A 145 -7.23 -12.34 -11.80
N LEU A 146 -8.28 -12.05 -11.02
CA LEU A 146 -9.68 -12.24 -11.48
C LEU A 146 -10.04 -11.32 -12.65
N ALA A 147 -9.55 -10.07 -12.63
CA ALA A 147 -9.79 -9.12 -13.72
C ALA A 147 -9.16 -9.63 -15.02
N LEU A 148 -7.89 -10.04 -14.95
CA LEU A 148 -7.14 -10.59 -16.08
C LEU A 148 -7.80 -11.86 -16.63
N ALA A 149 -8.24 -12.77 -15.75
CA ALA A 149 -8.95 -13.99 -16.15
C ALA A 149 -10.28 -13.70 -16.86
N MET A 150 -10.92 -12.56 -16.59
CA MET A 150 -12.13 -12.09 -17.25
C MET A 150 -11.85 -11.29 -18.55
N GLY A 151 -10.59 -11.09 -18.92
CA GLY A 151 -10.21 -10.27 -20.09
C GLY A 151 -10.28 -8.76 -19.84
N VAL A 152 -10.30 -8.33 -18.59
CA VAL A 152 -10.28 -6.90 -18.23
C VAL A 152 -8.88 -6.31 -18.47
N LYS A 153 -8.84 -5.14 -19.12
CA LYS A 153 -7.60 -4.38 -19.34
C LYS A 153 -7.05 -3.85 -18.02
N CYS A 154 -5.77 -4.11 -17.78
CA CYS A 154 -4.99 -3.55 -16.69
C CYS A 154 -3.82 -2.73 -17.27
N CYS A 155 -3.30 -1.78 -16.49
CA CYS A 155 -2.06 -1.08 -16.85
C CYS A 155 -0.82 -1.96 -16.57
N ASP A 156 0.37 -1.49 -16.94
CA ASP A 156 1.63 -2.23 -16.79
C ASP A 156 1.94 -2.57 -15.32
N GLU A 157 1.47 -1.74 -14.38
CA GLU A 157 1.59 -1.98 -12.94
C GLU A 157 0.49 -2.89 -12.37
N GLY A 158 -0.41 -3.41 -13.21
CA GLY A 158 -1.43 -4.39 -12.84
C GLY A 158 -2.75 -3.82 -12.31
N TYR A 159 -2.89 -2.49 -12.19
CA TYR A 159 -4.16 -1.85 -11.82
C TYR A 159 -5.20 -1.94 -12.93
N VAL A 160 -6.45 -2.16 -12.56
CA VAL A 160 -7.57 -2.21 -13.50
C VAL A 160 -7.84 -0.82 -14.07
N ILE A 161 -7.93 -0.72 -15.39
CA ILE A 161 -8.29 0.52 -16.08
C ILE A 161 -9.80 0.66 -16.07
N VAL A 162 -10.29 1.80 -15.59
CA VAL A 162 -11.72 2.13 -15.52
C VAL A 162 -12.02 3.50 -16.10
N ASP A 163 -13.26 3.71 -16.51
CA ASP A 163 -13.79 5.04 -16.85
C ASP A 163 -14.28 5.81 -15.60
N LYS A 164 -14.84 7.01 -15.82
CA LYS A 164 -15.37 7.87 -14.74
C LYS A 164 -16.58 7.27 -13.99
N HIS A 165 -17.16 6.19 -14.49
CA HIS A 165 -18.26 5.44 -13.86
C HIS A 165 -17.76 4.14 -13.22
N GLN A 166 -16.44 3.96 -13.12
CA GLN A 166 -15.79 2.74 -12.63
C GLN A 166 -16.04 1.49 -13.47
N ARG A 167 -16.46 1.66 -14.73
CA ARG A 167 -16.66 0.56 -15.68
C ARG A 167 -15.31 0.12 -16.22
N THR A 168 -15.12 -1.19 -16.33
CA THR A 168 -13.91 -1.76 -16.94
C THR A 168 -14.07 -1.88 -18.47
N SER A 169 -13.07 -2.45 -19.14
CA SER A 169 -13.15 -2.79 -20.56
C SER A 169 -14.12 -3.93 -20.91
N VAL A 170 -14.63 -4.65 -19.91
CA VAL A 170 -15.61 -5.73 -20.09
C VAL A 170 -16.97 -5.23 -19.61
N GLU A 171 -17.95 -5.24 -20.52
CA GLU A 171 -19.30 -4.76 -20.23
C GLU A 171 -19.92 -5.49 -19.04
N GLY A 172 -20.44 -4.74 -18.07
CA GLY A 172 -21.04 -5.28 -16.86
C GLY A 172 -20.06 -5.65 -15.75
N VAL A 173 -18.76 -5.40 -15.93
CA VAL A 173 -17.73 -5.55 -14.91
C VAL A 173 -17.20 -4.17 -14.49
N TYR A 174 -17.15 -3.96 -13.19
CA TYR A 174 -16.69 -2.73 -12.54
C TYR A 174 -15.48 -3.02 -11.67
N ALA A 175 -14.64 -2.02 -11.43
CA ALA A 175 -13.54 -2.12 -10.47
C ALA A 175 -13.46 -0.89 -9.57
N ILE A 176 -13.24 -1.12 -8.29
CA ILE A 176 -13.24 -0.11 -7.24
C ILE A 176 -12.17 -0.37 -6.18
N GLY A 177 -11.93 0.63 -5.34
CA GLY A 177 -10.91 0.60 -4.30
C GLY A 177 -9.51 0.52 -4.88
N ASP A 178 -8.59 -0.03 -4.08
CA ASP A 178 -7.16 -0.08 -4.40
C ASP A 178 -6.83 -0.95 -5.63
N LEU A 179 -7.82 -1.63 -6.22
CA LEU A 179 -7.68 -2.31 -7.50
C LEU A 179 -7.52 -1.32 -8.67
N VAL A 180 -7.97 -0.07 -8.49
CA VAL A 180 -7.86 1.03 -9.44
C VAL A 180 -6.76 1.99 -8.96
N LYS A 181 -5.88 2.40 -9.88
CA LYS A 181 -4.74 3.28 -9.55
C LYS A 181 -5.22 4.66 -9.09
N ALA A 182 -5.27 4.87 -7.79
CA ALA A 182 -5.70 6.11 -7.14
C ALA A 182 -4.97 6.28 -5.79
N LEU A 183 -5.42 7.25 -5.00
CA LEU A 183 -5.00 7.35 -3.60
C LEU A 183 -5.67 6.23 -2.80
N ASN A 184 -4.88 5.31 -2.24
CA ASN A 184 -5.37 4.18 -1.43
C ASN A 184 -5.88 4.68 -0.08
N GLN A 185 -7.17 5.03 -0.04
CA GLN A 185 -7.86 5.52 1.14
C GLN A 185 -9.26 4.93 1.18
N ILE A 186 -9.74 4.66 2.39
CA ILE A 186 -11.13 4.20 2.61
C ILE A 186 -12.10 5.17 1.95
N ALA A 187 -11.95 6.49 2.15
CA ALA A 187 -12.82 7.50 1.55
C ALA A 187 -12.85 7.45 0.01
N VAL A 188 -11.70 7.21 -0.63
CA VAL A 188 -11.60 7.09 -2.09
C VAL A 188 -12.30 5.83 -2.58
N ALA A 189 -12.07 4.70 -1.92
CA ALA A 189 -12.75 3.44 -2.24
C ALA A 189 -14.27 3.56 -2.09
N PHE A 190 -14.76 4.22 -1.03
CA PHE A 190 -16.19 4.50 -0.84
C PHE A 190 -16.76 5.39 -1.94
N GLY A 191 -16.03 6.45 -2.34
CA GLY A 191 -16.45 7.32 -3.43
C GLY A 191 -16.59 6.56 -4.76
N GLN A 192 -15.59 5.74 -5.09
CA GLN A 192 -15.63 4.87 -6.28
C GLN A 192 -16.79 3.88 -6.22
N ALA A 193 -17.03 3.26 -5.05
CA ALA A 193 -18.16 2.35 -4.84
C ALA A 193 -19.52 3.04 -5.08
N ALA A 194 -19.70 4.26 -4.57
CA ALA A 194 -20.93 5.03 -4.76
C ALA A 194 -21.20 5.35 -6.24
N ILE A 195 -20.16 5.75 -6.98
CA ILE A 195 -20.23 6.00 -8.43
C ILE A 195 -20.64 4.72 -9.17
N ALA A 196 -19.93 3.62 -8.93
CA ALA A 196 -20.17 2.34 -9.58
C ALA A 196 -21.56 1.76 -9.27
N ALA A 197 -21.98 1.83 -8.01
CA ALA A 197 -23.29 1.33 -7.58
C ALA A 197 -24.45 2.10 -8.21
N THR A 198 -24.34 3.43 -8.31
CA THR A 198 -25.35 4.27 -8.96
C THR A 198 -25.47 3.92 -10.44
N ASP A 199 -24.33 3.75 -11.12
CA ASP A 199 -24.29 3.39 -12.52
C ASP A 199 -24.93 2.01 -12.79
N VAL A 200 -24.56 1.01 -11.99
CA VAL A 200 -25.14 -0.34 -12.07
C VAL A 200 -26.64 -0.34 -11.80
N HIS A 201 -27.10 0.45 -10.83
CA HIS A 201 -28.52 0.55 -10.53
C HIS A 201 -29.32 1.04 -11.74
N ASN A 202 -28.86 2.13 -12.37
CA ASN A 202 -29.51 2.70 -13.54
C ASN A 202 -29.53 1.74 -14.73
N ASP A 203 -28.41 1.07 -15.00
CA ASP A 203 -28.29 0.10 -16.08
C ASP A 203 -29.18 -1.14 -15.87
N LEU A 204 -29.27 -1.64 -14.63
CA LEU A 204 -30.16 -2.75 -14.30
C LEU A 204 -31.64 -2.39 -14.44
N ALA A 205 -32.01 -1.14 -14.14
CA ALA A 205 -33.39 -0.65 -14.25
C ALA A 205 -33.84 -0.50 -15.71
N LEU A 206 -32.94 -0.10 -16.62
CA LEU A 206 -33.22 0.03 -18.06
C LEU A 206 -33.33 -1.31 -18.80
N GLY A 207 -32.98 -2.42 -18.14
CA GLY A 207 -33.15 -3.79 -18.66
C GLY A 207 -34.43 -4.49 -18.18
N TYR A 208 -35.42 -3.74 -17.68
CA TYR A 208 -36.79 -4.20 -17.44
C TYR A 208 -37.71 -3.72 -18.57
N GLU A 209 -37.58 -4.33 -19.74
CA GLU A 209 -38.63 -4.41 -20.76
C GLU A 209 -38.83 -5.88 -21.15
#